data_AF-A0A7H4PEV8-F1
#
_entry.id   AF-A0A7H4PEV8-F1
#
_cell.length_a   1.000
_cell.length_b   1.000
_cell.length_c   1.000
_cell.angle_alpha   90.00
_cell.angle_beta   90.00
_cell.angle_gamma   90.00
#
_symmetry.space_group_name_H-M   'P 1'
#
loop_
_entity.id
_entity.type
_entity.pdbx_description
1 polymer ?
#
loop_
_entity_poly.entity_id
_entity_poly.type
_entity_poly.pdbx_seq_one_letter_code
_entity_poly.pdbx_strand_id
1 'polypeptide(L)'
;MMADYTFIDTVPSAEDFCRLRVISGMSPRPLEGARAGLPRSCYGVHVLYAGVPVGMGRIVGDGALNFENRRRRRGPGPSGKRSRSPDHAENRLLAG
;
A
#
# COMPACT_ATOMS: atom_id res chain seq x y z
N MET A 1 5.83 -9.26 27.94
CA MET A 1 5.69 -10.00 26.67
C MET A 1 5.78 -8.99 25.53
N MET A 2 6.84 -9.01 24.74
CA MET A 2 6.92 -8.16 23.55
C MET A 2 5.88 -8.64 22.55
N ALA A 3 5.14 -7.72 21.93
CA ALA A 3 4.17 -8.08 20.92
C ALA A 3 4.92 -8.44 19.62
N ASP A 4 4.60 -9.61 19.06
CA ASP A 4 5.20 -10.06 17.82
C ASP A 4 4.54 -9.39 16.60
N TYR A 5 5.31 -9.32 15.51
CA TYR A 5 4.77 -8.93 14.22
C TYR A 5 4.23 -10.16 13.49
N THR A 6 3.02 -10.04 12.93
CA THR A 6 2.39 -11.11 12.15
C THR A 6 2.08 -10.61 10.75
N PHE A 7 2.44 -11.39 9.73
CA PHE A 7 2.09 -11.11 8.35
C PHE A 7 0.81 -11.87 7.99
N ILE A 8 -0.11 -11.19 7.33
CA ILE A 8 -1.36 -11.75 6.83
C ILE A 8 -1.42 -11.51 5.33
N ASP A 9 -1.47 -12.58 4.54
CA ASP A 9 -1.49 -12.57 3.07
C ASP A 9 -2.88 -12.21 2.51
N THR A 10 -3.46 -11.14 3.06
CA THR A 10 -4.68 -10.52 2.55
C THR A 10 -4.54 -9.01 2.58
N VAL A 11 -5.38 -8.31 1.82
CA VAL A 11 -5.55 -6.86 2.00
C VAL A 11 -6.18 -6.58 3.38
N PRO A 12 -5.84 -5.45 4.04
CA PRO A 12 -6.51 -5.07 5.27
C PRO A 12 -7.97 -4.65 4.99
N SER A 13 -8.74 -4.41 6.06
CA SER A 13 -10.08 -3.81 5.93
C SER A 13 -10.02 -2.46 5.19
N ALA A 14 -11.13 -2.02 4.60
CA ALA A 14 -11.17 -0.73 3.91
C ALA A 14 -10.94 0.43 4.89
N GLU A 15 -11.42 0.29 6.12
CA GLU A 15 -11.23 1.21 7.23
C GLU A 15 -9.75 1.30 7.62
N ASP A 16 -9.08 0.15 7.80
CA ASP A 16 -7.65 0.11 8.10
C ASP A 16 -6.80 0.59 6.94
N PHE A 17 -7.17 0.30 5.70
CA PHE A 17 -6.51 0.85 4.52
C PHE A 17 -6.56 2.38 4.51
N CYS A 18 -7.74 2.97 4.70
CA CYS A 18 -7.91 4.41 4.77
C CYS A 18 -7.12 5.02 5.95
N ARG A 19 -7.19 4.39 7.14
CA ARG A 19 -6.44 4.80 8.32
C ARG A 19 -4.93 4.75 8.08
N LEU A 20 -4.42 3.63 7.57
CA LEU A 20 -3.01 3.39 7.27
C LEU A 20 -2.46 4.41 6.28
N ARG A 21 -3.24 4.79 5.26
CA ARG A 21 -2.84 5.85 4.31
C ARG A 21 -2.66 7.20 5.01
N VAL A 22 -3.62 7.61 5.83
CA VAL A 22 -3.57 8.90 6.55
C VAL A 22 -2.37 8.93 7.49
N ILE A 23 -2.21 7.89 8.32
CA ILE A 23 -1.13 7.87 9.32
C ILE A 23 0.26 7.67 8.70
N SER A 24 0.33 7.21 7.44
CA SER A 24 1.56 7.09 6.66
C SER A 24 1.86 8.35 5.83
N GLY A 25 1.09 9.43 6.00
CA GLY A 25 1.32 10.70 5.30
C GLY A 25 0.95 10.66 3.81
N MET A 26 0.12 9.70 3.40
CA MET A 26 -0.37 9.58 2.03
C MET A 26 -1.67 10.34 1.85
N SER A 27 -1.96 10.70 0.60
CA SER A 27 -3.25 11.25 0.21
C SER A 27 -4.38 10.30 0.66
N PRO A 28 -5.37 10.81 1.43
CA PRO A 28 -6.53 10.03 1.85
C PRO A 28 -7.26 9.44 0.65
N ARG A 29 -7.93 8.30 0.85
CA ARG A 29 -8.80 7.67 -0.13
C ARG A 29 -10.21 7.59 0.45
N PRO A 30 -11.27 7.84 -0.33
CA PRO A 30 -12.64 7.66 0.13
C PRO A 30 -12.88 6.18 0.45
N LEU A 31 -13.63 5.93 1.53
CA LEU A 31 -13.90 4.58 2.03
C LEU A 31 -14.58 3.70 0.98
N GLU A 32 -15.54 4.25 0.24
CA GLU A 32 -16.23 3.54 -0.83
C GLU A 32 -15.27 3.11 -1.95
N GLY A 33 -14.33 3.99 -2.32
CA GLY A 33 -13.29 3.68 -3.30
C GLY A 33 -12.33 2.60 -2.81
N ALA A 34 -12.02 2.57 -1.51
CA ALA A 34 -11.24 1.48 -0.91
C ALA A 34 -12.02 0.16 -0.93
N ARG A 35 -13.30 0.16 -0.53
CA ARG A 35 -14.18 -1.03 -0.56
C ARG A 35 -14.31 -1.61 -1.97
N ALA A 36 -14.46 -0.76 -2.98
CA ALA A 36 -14.52 -1.20 -4.38
C ALA A 36 -13.15 -1.64 -4.93
N GLY A 37 -12.07 -0.99 -4.49
CA GLY A 37 -10.73 -1.15 -5.07
C GLY A 37 -9.91 -2.29 -4.47
N LEU A 38 -10.11 -2.63 -3.20
CA LEU A 38 -9.32 -3.65 -2.48
C LEU A 38 -9.56 -5.07 -3.01
N PRO A 39 -10.79 -5.53 -3.30
CA PRO A 39 -11.03 -6.86 -3.87
C PRO A 39 -10.42 -7.06 -5.27
N ARG A 40 -10.06 -5.96 -5.96
CA ARG A 40 -9.44 -5.98 -7.29
C ARG A 40 -7.91 -6.04 -7.23
N SER A 41 -7.33 -6.20 -6.05
CA SER A 41 -5.90 -6.44 -5.90
C SER A 41 -5.53 -7.83 -6.40
N CYS A 42 -4.44 -7.92 -7.17
CA CYS A 42 -3.87 -9.18 -7.60
C CYS A 42 -3.25 -9.93 -6.41
N TYR A 43 -2.67 -9.18 -5.48
CA TYR A 43 -2.13 -9.68 -4.21
C TYR A 43 -2.23 -8.60 -3.14
N GLY A 44 -2.36 -9.00 -1.88
CA GLY A 44 -2.36 -8.10 -0.74
C GLY A 44 -1.70 -8.76 0.46
N VAL A 45 -0.98 -7.97 1.24
CA VAL A 45 -0.41 -8.37 2.52
C VAL A 45 -0.58 -7.23 3.51
N HIS A 46 -0.81 -7.55 4.78
CA HIS A 46 -0.73 -6.57 5.85
C HIS A 46 -0.02 -7.14 7.08
N VAL A 47 0.50 -6.24 7.90
CA VAL A 47 1.27 -6.56 9.10
C VAL A 47 0.47 -6.16 10.32
N LEU A 48 0.27 -7.09 11.23
CA LEU A 48 -0.26 -6.84 12.55
C LEU A 48 0.87 -6.66 13.57
N TYR A 49 0.68 -5.75 14.51
CA TYR A 49 1.45 -5.64 15.74
C TYR A 49 0.46 -5.54 16.90
N ALA A 50 0.54 -6.47 17.86
CA ALA A 50 -0.44 -6.58 18.95
C ALA A 50 -1.90 -6.63 18.45
N GLY A 51 -2.16 -7.36 17.36
CA GLY A 51 -3.50 -7.48 16.76
C GLY A 51 -3.97 -6.26 15.94
N VAL A 52 -3.16 -5.20 15.84
CA VAL A 52 -3.52 -3.98 15.12
C VAL A 52 -2.76 -3.89 13.80
N PRO A 53 -3.42 -3.61 12.66
CA PRO A 53 -2.73 -3.36 11.39
C PRO A 53 -1.80 -2.15 11.49
N VAL A 54 -0.51 -2.34 11.21
CA VAL A 54 0.54 -1.31 11.27
C VAL A 54 1.22 -1.05 9.93
N GLY A 55 1.02 -1.92 8.95
CA GLY A 55 1.54 -1.78 7.60
C GLY A 55 0.74 -2.61 6.61
N MET A 56 0.82 -2.26 5.33
CA MET A 56 0.16 -3.00 4.26
C MET A 56 0.93 -2.88 2.95
N GLY A 57 0.68 -3.79 2.04
CA GLY A 57 1.13 -3.69 0.66
C GLY A 57 0.17 -4.46 -0.25
N ARG A 58 -0.04 -3.97 -1.46
CA ARG A 58 -0.88 -4.65 -2.45
C ARG A 58 -0.34 -4.47 -3.86
N ILE A 59 -0.55 -5.48 -4.69
CA ILE A 59 -0.32 -5.44 -6.13
C ILE A 59 -1.64 -5.13 -6.83
N VAL A 60 -1.61 -4.22 -7.80
CA VAL A 60 -2.77 -3.81 -8.61
C VAL A 60 -2.37 -3.87 -10.09
N GLY A 61 -3.25 -4.38 -10.94
CA GLY A 61 -3.04 -4.35 -12.40
C GLY A 61 -1.81 -5.15 -12.86
N ASP A 62 -1.14 -4.63 -13.88
CA ASP A 62 0.06 -5.14 -14.59
C ASP A 62 1.35 -5.22 -13.75
N GLY A 63 1.22 -5.30 -12.41
CA GLY A 63 2.36 -5.48 -11.49
C GLY A 63 2.68 -4.26 -10.62
N ALA A 64 1.80 -3.25 -10.54
CA ALA A 64 2.05 -2.08 -9.70
C ALA A 64 1.95 -2.42 -8.21
N LEU A 65 3.06 -2.27 -7.48
CA LEU A 65 3.14 -2.44 -6.02
C LEU A 65 2.80 -1.11 -5.31
N ASN A 66 1.76 -1.13 -4.46
CA ASN A 66 1.55 -0.11 -3.44
C ASN A 66 2.08 -0.69 -2.13
N PHE A 67 3.02 0.00 -1.48
CA PHE A 67 3.55 -0.42 -0.20
C PHE A 67 3.43 0.74 0.79
N GLU A 68 2.82 0.46 1.94
CA GLU A 68 2.54 1.41 2.99
C GLU A 68 3.19 0.93 4.30
N ASN A 69 4.34 1.50 4.61
CA ASN A 69 5.04 1.27 5.87
C ASN A 69 5.09 2.56 6.68
N ARG A 70 4.68 2.49 7.96
CA ARG A 70 4.93 3.56 8.91
C ARG A 70 6.14 3.22 9.79
N ARG A 71 7.26 3.93 9.58
CA ARG A 71 8.23 4.12 10.67
C ARG A 71 7.56 4.98 11.75
N ARG A 72 7.57 4.52 13.00
CA ARG A 72 7.17 5.32 14.18
C ARG A 72 8.16 6.48 14.35
N ARG A 73 7.98 7.56 13.60
CA ARG A 73 8.85 8.75 13.62
C ARG A 73 8.35 9.72 14.70
N ARG A 74 9.21 10.01 15.69
CA ARG A 74 9.13 11.26 16.47
C ARG A 74 9.62 12.38 15.52
N GLY A 75 8.76 13.34 15.18
CA GLY A 75 9.13 14.58 14.47
C GLY A 75 8.71 14.67 12.99
N PRO A 76 8.41 15.89 12.49
CA PRO A 76 7.78 16.10 11.19
C PRO A 76 8.81 16.13 10.05
N GLY A 77 8.47 15.51 8.92
CA GLY A 77 9.19 15.65 7.66
C GLY A 77 8.46 14.89 6.55
N PRO A 78 8.37 15.43 5.33
CA PRO A 78 7.49 14.88 4.30
C PRO A 78 8.00 13.51 3.79
N SER A 79 7.09 12.55 3.68
CA SER A 79 7.33 11.21 3.13
C SER A 79 7.16 11.22 1.61
N GLY A 80 8.26 11.11 0.88
CA GLY A 80 8.27 10.98 -0.57
C GLY A 80 7.63 9.68 -1.04
N LYS A 81 6.68 9.77 -1.97
CA LYS A 81 6.13 8.64 -2.73
C LYS A 81 7.24 8.07 -3.62
N ARG A 82 7.70 6.85 -3.39
CA ARG A 82 8.51 6.11 -4.37
C ARG A 82 7.66 4.98 -4.96
N SER A 83 7.05 5.28 -6.09
CA SER A 83 6.56 4.31 -7.07
C SER A 83 7.07 4.76 -8.44
N ARG A 84 8.31 4.39 -8.78
CA ARG A 84 8.81 4.39 -10.15
C ARG A 84 9.71 3.17 -10.32
N SER A 85 9.23 2.17 -11.03
CA SER A 85 10.11 1.35 -11.87
C SER A 85 10.56 2.23 -13.05
N PRO A 86 11.83 2.21 -13.47
CA PRO A 86 12.28 2.95 -14.64
C PRO A 86 11.63 2.37 -15.90
N ASP A 87 11.43 3.24 -16.89
CA ASP A 87 10.87 2.97 -18.19
C ASP A 87 11.43 1.70 -18.87
N HIS A 88 10.54 0.87 -19.40
CA HIS A 88 10.78 0.12 -20.64
C HIS A 88 9.94 0.80 -21.73
N ALA A 89 10.37 1.98 -22.14
CA ALA A 89 10.04 2.49 -23.46
C ALA A 89 11.01 1.80 -24.43
N GLU A 90 10.51 0.87 -25.24
CA GLU A 90 11.00 0.48 -26.57
C GLU A 90 10.35 -0.85 -27.00
N ASN A 91 9.08 -0.84 -27.42
CA ASN A 91 8.63 -1.65 -28.56
C ASN A 91 7.21 -1.30 -29.06
N ARG A 92 7.13 -0.49 -30.12
CA ARG A 92 6.08 -0.46 -31.16
C ARG A 92 6.64 0.45 -32.28
N LEU A 93 7.20 -0.03 -33.40
CA LEU A 93 6.54 -0.65 -34.57
C LEU A 93 5.23 0.12 -34.89
N LEU A 94 5.05 0.83 -36.01
CA LEU A 94 5.39 0.62 -37.43
C LEU A 94 5.39 2.01 -38.13
N ALA A 95 6.34 2.38 -39.01
CA ALA A 95 6.32 2.06 -40.45
C ALA A 95 4.92 2.17 -41.07
N GLY A 96 4.62 3.35 -41.63
CA GLY A 96 3.41 3.68 -42.38
C GLY A 96 3.39 5.17 -42.68
#